data_AF-A0A8J3GRV0-F1
#
_entry.id   AF-A0A8J3GRV0-F1
#
_cell.length_a   1.000
_cell.length_b   1.000
_cell.length_c   1.000
_cell.angle_alpha   90.00
_cell.angle_beta   90.00
_cell.angle_gamma   90.00
#
_symmetry.space_group_name_H-M   'P 1'
#
loop_
_entity.id
_entity.type
_entity.pdbx_description
1 polymer ?
#
loop_
_entity_poly.entity_id
_entity_poly.type
_entity_poly.pdbx_seq_one_letter_code
_entity_poly.pdbx_strand_id
1 'polypeptide(L)'
;MDGASRVIPDKEVVPMAKIIILTGDAAETLEVFYPLQRLQEAGYEVHIAAPEKKKLQFVVHDFVDGFDTYTEKLGHMWDADIAFRDVDPSDYVAAVVPGGRAPEYIRNDEDAKRIVRHFMEAGAPVAALCHGPLLLAAAGTLKGRTSSAYPALAVDVELGGGVFENGGAVVDGNLVTGRAWPDNGVWMAAFLEVLERQGAGLVAQGASR
;
A
#
# COMPACT_ATOMS: atom_id res chain seq x y z
N MET A 1 29.13 6.24 32.58
CA MET A 1 28.62 6.25 31.20
C MET A 1 27.34 7.06 31.25
N ASP A 2 27.44 8.36 31.00
CA ASP A 2 26.31 9.28 31.06
C ASP A 2 25.45 9.11 29.80
N GLY A 3 24.54 8.12 29.85
CA GLY A 3 23.52 7.91 28.84
C GLY A 3 22.41 8.93 29.01
N ALA A 4 22.66 10.19 28.63
CA ALA A 4 21.61 11.19 28.59
C ALA A 4 20.55 10.77 27.57
N SER A 5 19.32 10.53 28.04
CA SER A 5 18.17 10.32 27.18
C SER A 5 18.00 11.53 26.25
N ARG A 6 18.01 11.30 24.93
CA ARG A 6 17.73 12.35 23.94
C ARG A 6 16.37 12.10 23.32
N VAL A 7 15.50 13.11 23.39
CA VAL A 7 14.31 13.18 22.56
C VAL A 7 14.77 13.53 21.14
N ILE A 8 14.47 12.68 20.16
CA ILE A 8 14.69 13.00 18.75
C ILE A 8 13.57 13.99 18.37
N PRO A 9 13.89 15.25 18.04
CA PRO A 9 12.87 16.21 17.61
C PRO A 9 12.30 15.79 16.27
N ASP A 10 11.05 16.18 15.99
CA ASP A 10 10.45 16.03 14.67
C ASP A 10 11.36 16.68 13.61
N LYS A 11 11.60 15.97 12.50
CA LYS A 11 12.49 16.46 11.44
C LYS A 11 11.92 17.72 10.79
N GLU A 12 12.81 18.66 10.45
CA GLU A 12 12.51 19.88 9.71
C GLU A 12 11.92 19.54 8.31
N VAL A 13 10.88 20.27 7.88
CA VAL A 13 10.10 19.99 6.66
C VAL A 13 10.88 20.45 5.43
N VAL A 14 11.74 19.57 4.92
CA VAL A 14 12.16 19.59 3.50
C VAL A 14 10.92 19.20 2.67
N PRO A 15 10.67 19.74 1.46
CA PRO A 15 9.55 19.27 0.64
C PRO A 15 9.68 17.76 0.39
N MET A 16 8.87 16.98 1.10
CA MET A 16 8.87 15.52 1.06
C MET A 16 8.01 15.08 -0.11
N ALA A 17 8.51 14.15 -0.92
CA ALA A 17 7.69 13.48 -1.92
C ALA A 17 6.50 12.79 -1.21
N LYS A 18 5.31 12.89 -1.79
CA LYS A 18 4.07 12.38 -1.18
C LYS A 18 3.71 11.01 -1.73
N ILE A 19 3.28 10.10 -0.86
CA ILE A 19 2.73 8.78 -1.23
C ILE A 19 1.30 8.67 -0.71
N ILE A 20 0.41 8.11 -1.52
CA ILE A 20 -0.99 7.89 -1.16
C ILE A 20 -1.25 6.41 -0.85
N ILE A 21 -1.84 6.14 0.31
CA ILE A 21 -2.39 4.83 0.67
C ILE A 21 -3.89 4.85 0.33
N LEU A 22 -4.36 3.93 -0.52
CA LEU A 22 -5.79 3.76 -0.81
C LEU A 22 -6.38 2.63 0.04
N THR A 23 -7.29 2.96 0.94
CA THR A 23 -7.84 1.99 1.89
C THR A 23 -9.27 2.34 2.31
N GLY A 24 -9.78 1.75 3.39
CA GLY A 24 -11.08 2.09 3.97
C GLY A 24 -11.36 1.30 5.25
N ASP A 25 -12.61 1.31 5.70
CA ASP A 25 -13.05 0.43 6.78
C ASP A 25 -12.75 -1.04 6.45
N ALA A 26 -12.42 -1.79 7.50
CA ALA A 26 -12.04 -3.19 7.49
C ALA A 26 -10.80 -3.51 6.62
N ALA A 27 -9.92 -2.54 6.38
CA ALA A 27 -8.57 -2.84 5.93
C ALA A 27 -7.77 -3.58 7.02
N GLU A 28 -6.76 -4.36 6.61
CA GLU A 28 -5.92 -5.11 7.55
C GLU A 28 -4.92 -4.15 8.24
N THR A 29 -4.90 -4.18 9.58
CA THR A 29 -4.16 -3.23 10.42
C THR A 29 -2.66 -3.20 10.13
N LEU A 30 -2.01 -4.35 10.05
CA LEU A 30 -0.58 -4.46 9.77
C LEU A 30 -0.27 -4.05 8.33
N GLU A 31 -1.17 -4.32 7.40
CA GLU A 31 -0.99 -3.97 6.00
C GLU A 31 -1.20 -2.47 5.71
N VAL A 32 -1.84 -1.73 6.62
CA VAL A 32 -1.92 -0.26 6.56
C VAL A 32 -0.77 0.39 7.33
N PHE A 33 -0.54 -0.01 8.58
CA PHE A 33 0.43 0.70 9.44
C PHE A 33 1.88 0.41 9.09
N TYR A 34 2.21 -0.81 8.67
CA TYR A 34 3.57 -1.11 8.27
C TYR A 34 4.06 -0.25 7.10
N PRO A 35 3.35 -0.18 5.93
CA PRO A 35 3.78 0.72 4.86
C PRO A 35 3.74 2.19 5.26
N LEU A 36 2.72 2.63 6.02
CA LEU A 36 2.65 4.01 6.53
C LEU A 36 3.94 4.41 7.27
N GLN A 37 4.31 3.63 8.27
CA GLN A 37 5.47 3.91 9.12
C GLN A 37 6.77 3.73 8.34
N ARG A 38 6.88 2.65 7.55
CA ARG A 38 8.11 2.35 6.81
C ARG A 38 8.45 3.41 5.77
N LEU A 39 7.43 3.97 5.10
CA LEU A 39 7.59 5.07 4.14
C LEU A 39 7.90 6.39 4.85
N GLN A 40 7.29 6.67 6.01
CA GLN A 40 7.66 7.83 6.83
C GLN A 40 9.11 7.75 7.31
N GLU A 41 9.59 6.58 7.72
CA GLU A 41 10.99 6.34 8.07
C GLU A 41 11.94 6.58 6.89
N ALA A 42 11.50 6.21 5.68
CA ALA A 42 12.22 6.50 4.44
C ALA A 42 12.14 7.98 4.02
N GLY A 43 11.31 8.78 4.70
CA GLY A 43 11.17 10.22 4.54
C GLY A 43 10.05 10.66 3.59
N TYR A 44 9.07 9.83 3.29
CA TYR A 44 7.91 10.27 2.51
C TYR A 44 6.88 10.94 3.42
N GLU A 45 6.19 11.95 2.90
CA GLU A 45 4.89 12.36 3.44
C GLU A 45 3.87 11.32 2.96
N VAL A 46 3.10 10.73 3.87
CA VAL A 46 2.18 9.65 3.52
C VAL A 46 0.78 10.05 3.94
N HIS A 47 -0.14 10.05 2.98
CA HIS A 47 -1.55 10.31 3.20
C HIS A 47 -2.35 9.02 3.06
N ILE A 48 -3.37 8.86 3.90
CA ILE A 48 -4.37 7.80 3.80
C ILE A 48 -5.63 8.37 3.15
N ALA A 49 -5.95 7.87 1.97
CA ALA A 49 -7.20 8.12 1.28
C ALA A 49 -8.20 6.98 1.53
N ALA A 50 -9.47 7.36 1.63
CA ALA A 50 -10.59 6.44 1.79
C ALA A 50 -11.81 6.97 1.00
N PRO A 51 -12.93 6.23 0.92
CA PRO A 51 -14.14 6.75 0.25
C PRO A 51 -14.59 8.11 0.81
N GLU A 52 -14.44 8.30 2.13
CA GLU A 52 -14.73 9.56 2.81
C GLU A 52 -13.63 9.90 3.81
N LYS A 53 -13.41 11.21 4.02
CA LYS A 53 -12.53 11.71 5.09
C LYS A 53 -13.21 11.53 6.45
N LYS A 54 -12.91 10.41 7.12
CA LYS A 54 -13.46 10.05 8.43
C LYS A 54 -12.52 9.14 9.20
N LYS A 55 -12.87 8.86 10.46
CA LYS A 55 -12.24 7.79 11.23
C LYS A 55 -12.63 6.42 10.66
N LEU A 56 -11.63 5.65 10.27
CA LEU A 56 -11.76 4.28 9.76
C LEU A 56 -11.62 3.29 10.90
N GLN A 57 -12.29 2.14 10.76
CA GLN A 57 -12.12 0.99 11.65
C GLN A 57 -11.39 -0.12 10.90
N PHE A 58 -10.15 -0.44 11.27
CA PHE A 58 -9.41 -1.56 10.68
C PHE A 58 -9.73 -2.89 11.37
N VAL A 59 -9.25 -3.98 10.78
CA VAL A 59 -9.39 -5.34 11.29
C VAL A 59 -8.04 -6.01 11.44
N VAL A 60 -8.02 -7.14 12.15
CA VAL A 60 -6.89 -8.04 12.24
C VAL A 60 -7.30 -9.38 11.64
N HIS A 61 -6.57 -9.82 10.62
CA HIS A 61 -6.72 -11.14 10.01
C HIS A 61 -5.65 -12.09 10.53
N ASP A 62 -6.06 -13.15 11.21
CA ASP A 62 -5.14 -14.13 11.77
C ASP A 62 -5.69 -15.56 11.73
N PHE A 63 -4.80 -16.54 11.76
CA PHE A 63 -5.11 -17.94 11.63
C PHE A 63 -5.18 -18.62 12.98
N VAL A 64 -6.24 -19.40 13.20
CA VAL A 64 -6.44 -20.18 14.43
C VAL A 64 -6.74 -21.63 14.07
N ASP A 65 -6.33 -22.55 14.94
CA ASP A 65 -6.55 -23.98 14.73
C ASP A 65 -8.04 -24.31 14.53
N GLY A 66 -8.33 -25.13 13.51
CA GLY A 66 -9.68 -25.59 13.20
C GLY A 66 -10.50 -24.70 12.27
N PHE A 67 -9.93 -23.59 11.76
CA PHE A 67 -10.56 -22.79 10.72
C PHE A 67 -9.94 -23.09 9.35
N ASP A 68 -10.79 -23.22 8.32
CA ASP A 68 -10.36 -23.37 6.93
C ASP A 68 -9.84 -22.05 6.31
N THR A 69 -10.05 -20.93 6.99
CA THR A 69 -9.64 -19.58 6.58
C THR A 69 -9.27 -18.71 7.79
N TYR A 70 -8.88 -17.46 7.56
CA TYR A 70 -8.52 -16.55 8.64
C TYR A 70 -9.75 -16.15 9.49
N THR A 71 -9.50 -15.80 10.74
CA THR A 71 -10.46 -15.09 11.60
C THR A 71 -10.34 -13.59 11.43
N GLU A 72 -11.41 -12.86 11.71
CA GLU A 72 -11.43 -11.39 11.72
C GLU A 72 -11.73 -10.87 13.13
N LYS A 73 -10.96 -9.87 13.58
CA LYS A 73 -11.17 -9.14 14.85
C LYS A 73 -11.08 -7.65 14.61
N LEU A 74 -11.65 -6.84 15.50
CA LEU A 74 -11.47 -5.39 15.44
C LEU A 74 -9.99 -5.04 15.68
N GLY A 75 -9.45 -4.25 14.76
CA GLY A 75 -8.14 -3.66 14.85
C GLY A 75 -8.20 -2.22 15.35
N HIS A 76 -7.15 -1.47 15.03
CA HIS A 76 -7.05 -0.06 15.41
C HIS A 76 -7.94 0.81 14.54
N MET A 77 -8.31 1.97 15.07
CA MET A 77 -8.92 3.03 14.26
C MET A 77 -7.85 4.02 13.80
N TRP A 78 -8.07 4.63 12.65
CA TRP A 78 -7.19 5.68 12.12
C TRP A 78 -8.00 6.71 11.33
N ASP A 79 -7.57 7.97 11.35
CA ASP A 79 -8.24 9.03 10.60
C ASP A 79 -7.77 9.00 9.14
N ALA A 80 -8.71 8.96 8.19
CA ALA A 80 -8.40 9.20 6.79
C ALA A 80 -8.10 10.69 6.59
N ASP A 81 -7.05 10.98 5.82
CA ASP A 81 -6.58 12.34 5.56
C ASP A 81 -7.42 13.02 4.47
N ILE A 82 -7.90 12.23 3.49
CA ILE A 82 -8.55 12.72 2.27
C ILE A 82 -9.58 11.71 1.73
N ALA A 83 -10.66 12.21 1.12
CA ALA A 83 -11.62 11.35 0.41
C ALA A 83 -11.11 11.06 -1.02
N PHE A 84 -11.41 9.89 -1.59
CA PHE A 84 -10.95 9.52 -2.94
C PHE A 84 -11.29 10.56 -4.00
N ARG A 85 -12.51 11.13 -3.97
CA ARG A 85 -12.96 12.19 -4.87
C ARG A 85 -12.10 13.46 -4.84
N ASP A 86 -11.43 13.72 -3.72
CA ASP A 86 -10.65 14.93 -3.48
C ASP A 86 -9.15 14.71 -3.77
N VAL A 87 -8.73 13.47 -4.08
CA VAL A 87 -7.34 13.15 -4.44
C VAL A 87 -7.04 13.62 -5.87
N ASP A 88 -6.07 14.53 -5.99
CA ASP A 88 -5.31 14.76 -7.22
C ASP A 88 -4.10 13.81 -7.24
N PRO A 89 -4.09 12.78 -8.11
CA PRO A 89 -2.99 11.82 -8.16
C PRO A 89 -1.64 12.44 -8.55
N SER A 90 -1.64 13.60 -9.22
CA SER A 90 -0.40 14.25 -9.68
C SER A 90 0.41 14.89 -8.56
N ASP A 91 -0.18 15.06 -7.37
CA ASP A 91 0.50 15.53 -6.16
C ASP A 91 1.36 14.45 -5.49
N TYR A 92 1.28 13.21 -5.96
CA TYR A 92 1.88 12.04 -5.34
C TYR A 92 2.83 11.33 -6.29
N VAL A 93 3.93 10.80 -5.75
CA VAL A 93 4.93 10.08 -6.54
C VAL A 93 4.63 8.58 -6.67
N ALA A 94 3.78 8.03 -5.80
CA ALA A 94 3.45 6.61 -5.78
C ALA A 94 2.16 6.32 -5.02
N ALA A 95 1.63 5.10 -5.21
CA ALA A 95 0.46 4.59 -4.49
C ALA A 95 0.71 3.25 -3.79
N VAL A 96 0.00 3.02 -2.68
CA VAL A 96 -0.02 1.76 -1.95
C VAL A 96 -1.47 1.32 -1.71
N VAL A 97 -1.77 0.05 -1.94
CA VAL A 97 -3.11 -0.55 -1.74
C VAL A 97 -3.01 -1.73 -0.77
N PRO A 98 -3.24 -1.51 0.53
CA PRO A 98 -3.32 -2.57 1.54
C PRO A 98 -4.45 -3.57 1.27
N GLY A 99 -4.39 -4.73 1.91
CA GLY A 99 -5.45 -5.71 1.92
C GLY A 99 -6.49 -5.52 3.02
N GLY A 100 -6.96 -6.64 3.57
CA GLY A 100 -8.17 -6.72 4.37
C GLY A 100 -9.42 -6.76 3.50
N ARG A 101 -10.56 -6.37 4.05
CA ARG A 101 -11.84 -6.33 3.34
C ARG A 101 -12.09 -5.02 2.59
N ALA A 102 -11.30 -3.97 2.85
CA ALA A 102 -11.46 -2.69 2.15
C ALA A 102 -11.42 -2.82 0.61
N PRO A 103 -10.43 -3.54 0.02
CA PRO A 103 -10.38 -3.78 -1.43
C PRO A 103 -11.65 -4.40 -2.04
N GLU A 104 -12.43 -5.18 -1.29
CA GLU A 104 -13.64 -5.85 -1.79
C GLU A 104 -14.71 -4.86 -2.25
N TYR A 105 -14.81 -3.70 -1.58
CA TYR A 105 -15.81 -2.67 -1.90
C TYR A 105 -15.21 -1.44 -2.56
N ILE A 106 -13.99 -1.00 -2.20
CA ILE A 106 -13.38 0.17 -2.87
C ILE A 106 -13.06 -0.13 -4.35
N ARG A 107 -12.95 -1.40 -4.75
CA ARG A 107 -12.87 -1.79 -6.16
C ARG A 107 -14.10 -1.39 -6.98
N ASN A 108 -15.22 -1.01 -6.35
CA ASN A 108 -16.41 -0.50 -7.05
C ASN A 108 -16.44 1.03 -7.12
N ASP A 109 -15.52 1.71 -6.43
CA ASP A 109 -15.43 3.17 -6.39
C ASP A 109 -14.65 3.68 -7.61
N GLU A 110 -15.27 4.56 -8.39
CA GLU A 110 -14.64 5.07 -9.63
C GLU A 110 -13.48 6.03 -9.37
N ASP A 111 -13.48 6.72 -8.24
CA ASP A 111 -12.36 7.59 -7.85
C ASP A 111 -11.16 6.74 -7.40
N ALA A 112 -11.38 5.67 -6.64
CA ALA A 112 -10.31 4.72 -6.30
C ALA A 112 -9.67 4.12 -7.57
N LYS A 113 -10.49 3.71 -8.54
CA LYS A 113 -9.99 3.21 -9.84
C LYS A 113 -9.27 4.29 -10.63
N ARG A 114 -9.79 5.52 -10.67
CA ARG A 114 -9.16 6.68 -11.34
C ARG A 114 -7.74 6.91 -10.80
N ILE A 115 -7.59 6.88 -9.48
CA ILE A 115 -6.29 7.08 -8.83
C ILE A 115 -5.30 5.98 -9.23
N VAL A 116 -5.64 4.70 -9.07
CA VAL A 116 -4.69 3.61 -9.42
C VAL A 116 -4.39 3.55 -10.92
N ARG A 117 -5.37 3.84 -11.80
CA ARG A 117 -5.13 3.94 -13.24
C ARG A 117 -4.10 5.02 -13.56
N HIS A 118 -4.19 6.19 -12.94
CA HIS A 118 -3.23 7.27 -13.15
C HIS A 118 -1.79 6.80 -12.92
N PHE A 119 -1.49 6.19 -11.77
CA PHE A 119 -0.13 5.72 -11.48
C PHE A 119 0.32 4.62 -12.45
N MET A 120 -0.58 3.68 -12.77
CA MET A 120 -0.26 2.57 -13.66
C MET A 120 -0.02 3.03 -15.11
N GLU A 121 -0.80 3.98 -15.61
CA GLU A 121 -0.65 4.58 -16.95
C GLU A 121 0.59 5.48 -17.04
N ALA A 122 0.90 6.22 -15.98
CA ALA A 122 2.11 7.02 -15.88
C ALA A 122 3.39 6.19 -15.68
N GLY A 123 3.26 4.90 -15.40
CA GLY A 123 4.38 4.02 -15.06
C GLY A 123 5.00 4.31 -13.68
N ALA A 124 4.30 5.06 -12.82
CA ALA A 124 4.71 5.41 -11.47
C ALA A 124 4.55 4.22 -10.50
N PRO A 125 5.29 4.15 -9.38
CA PRO A 125 5.30 2.98 -8.52
C PRO A 125 3.94 2.73 -7.86
N VAL A 126 3.50 1.47 -7.90
CA VAL A 126 2.30 1.01 -7.18
C VAL A 126 2.64 -0.24 -6.39
N ALA A 127 2.32 -0.23 -5.10
CA ALA A 127 2.41 -1.42 -4.25
C ALA A 127 1.00 -1.92 -3.89
N ALA A 128 0.75 -3.23 -3.95
CA ALA A 128 -0.49 -3.80 -3.44
C ALA A 128 -0.27 -5.12 -2.70
N LEU A 129 -0.99 -5.38 -1.61
CA LEU A 129 -0.78 -6.55 -0.77
C LEU A 129 -2.11 -7.28 -0.53
N CYS A 130 -2.07 -8.61 -0.41
CA CYS A 130 -3.21 -9.41 0.03
C CYS A 130 -4.43 -9.24 -0.88
N HIS A 131 -5.48 -8.56 -0.42
CA HIS A 131 -6.67 -8.27 -1.21
C HIS A 131 -6.56 -6.99 -2.05
N GLY A 132 -5.53 -6.16 -1.84
CA GLY A 132 -5.29 -4.92 -2.58
C GLY A 132 -5.33 -5.06 -4.11
N PRO A 133 -4.78 -6.14 -4.70
CA PRO A 133 -4.87 -6.39 -6.14
C PRO A 133 -6.29 -6.47 -6.72
N LEU A 134 -7.34 -6.67 -5.89
CA LEU A 134 -8.73 -6.60 -6.36
C LEU A 134 -9.07 -5.24 -6.97
N LEU A 135 -8.56 -4.15 -6.40
CA LEU A 135 -8.75 -2.80 -6.94
C LEU A 135 -8.05 -2.67 -8.31
N LEU A 136 -6.84 -3.22 -8.44
CA LEU A 136 -6.08 -3.20 -9.69
C LEU A 136 -6.76 -4.03 -10.79
N ALA A 137 -7.27 -5.21 -10.42
CA ALA A 137 -8.05 -6.06 -11.33
C ALA A 137 -9.30 -5.33 -11.84
N ALA A 138 -10.08 -4.72 -10.93
CA ALA A 138 -11.29 -3.97 -11.27
C ALA A 138 -11.00 -2.67 -12.05
N ALA A 139 -9.83 -2.07 -11.85
CA ALA A 139 -9.36 -0.93 -12.62
C ALA A 139 -8.84 -1.31 -14.02
N GLY A 140 -8.68 -2.61 -14.30
CA GLY A 140 -8.16 -3.13 -15.57
C GLY A 140 -6.64 -3.00 -15.72
N THR A 141 -5.91 -2.72 -14.64
CA THR A 141 -4.47 -2.40 -14.67
C THR A 141 -3.57 -3.64 -14.53
N LEU A 142 -4.14 -4.83 -14.32
CA LEU A 142 -3.40 -6.09 -14.26
C LEU A 142 -3.22 -6.78 -15.62
N LYS A 143 -3.86 -6.29 -16.69
CA LYS A 143 -3.83 -6.96 -18.00
C LYS A 143 -2.39 -7.11 -18.52
N GLY A 144 -1.96 -8.37 -18.72
CA GLY A 144 -0.62 -8.70 -19.21
C GLY A 144 0.50 -8.52 -18.17
N ARG A 145 0.15 -8.33 -16.90
CA ARG A 145 1.09 -8.14 -15.79
C ARG A 145 1.19 -9.38 -14.91
N THR A 146 2.33 -9.59 -14.29
CA THR A 146 2.49 -10.62 -13.26
C THR A 146 2.21 -10.00 -11.89
N SER A 147 1.29 -10.59 -11.13
CA SER A 147 0.86 -10.08 -9.82
C SER A 147 0.76 -11.21 -8.81
N SER A 148 1.22 -10.95 -7.59
CA SER A 148 0.77 -11.70 -6.42
C SER A 148 -0.51 -11.10 -5.85
N ALA A 149 -1.13 -11.85 -4.95
CA ALA A 149 -2.29 -11.49 -4.14
C ALA A 149 -2.40 -12.51 -2.99
N TYR A 150 -3.38 -12.33 -2.10
CA TYR A 150 -3.79 -13.40 -1.20
C TYR A 150 -4.13 -14.65 -2.04
N PRO A 151 -3.66 -15.86 -1.69
CA PRO A 151 -3.75 -17.01 -2.60
C PRO A 151 -5.15 -17.35 -3.10
N ALA A 152 -6.20 -17.09 -2.32
CA ALA A 152 -7.58 -17.31 -2.75
C ALA A 152 -8.03 -16.39 -3.92
N LEU A 153 -7.29 -15.33 -4.19
CA LEU A 153 -7.55 -14.35 -5.24
C LEU A 153 -6.77 -14.61 -6.53
N ALA A 154 -6.11 -15.77 -6.67
CA ALA A 154 -5.48 -16.16 -7.93
C ALA A 154 -6.46 -16.04 -9.11
N VAL A 155 -7.70 -16.47 -8.91
CA VAL A 155 -8.78 -16.37 -9.90
C VAL A 155 -9.13 -14.91 -10.24
N ASP A 156 -9.15 -14.01 -9.26
CA ASP A 156 -9.44 -12.59 -9.50
C ASP A 156 -8.33 -11.92 -10.31
N VAL A 157 -7.06 -12.27 -10.05
CA VAL A 157 -5.91 -11.80 -10.83
C VAL A 157 -6.02 -12.28 -12.28
N GLU A 158 -6.30 -13.57 -12.48
CA GLU A 158 -6.45 -14.17 -13.82
C GLU A 158 -7.64 -13.59 -14.59
N LEU A 159 -8.80 -13.42 -13.95
CA LEU A 159 -9.98 -12.78 -14.54
C LEU A 159 -9.75 -11.30 -14.85
N GLY A 160 -8.90 -10.62 -14.07
CA GLY A 160 -8.38 -9.29 -14.35
C GLY A 160 -7.38 -9.21 -15.51
N GLY A 161 -7.05 -10.36 -16.12
CA GLY A 161 -6.12 -10.47 -17.24
C GLY A 161 -4.64 -10.49 -16.85
N GLY A 162 -4.33 -10.66 -15.56
CA GLY A 162 -2.98 -10.83 -15.05
C GLY A 162 -2.52 -12.28 -15.02
N VAL A 163 -1.25 -12.48 -14.70
CA VAL A 163 -0.63 -13.78 -14.40
C VAL A 163 -0.40 -13.85 -12.90
N PHE A 164 -1.04 -14.80 -12.22
CA PHE A 164 -0.87 -14.98 -10.79
C PHE A 164 0.48 -15.63 -10.46
N GLU A 165 1.18 -15.08 -9.47
CA GLU A 165 2.41 -15.64 -8.90
C GLU A 165 2.33 -15.68 -7.37
N ASN A 166 2.65 -16.83 -6.77
CA ASN A 166 2.55 -17.04 -5.33
C ASN A 166 3.85 -16.63 -4.60
N GLY A 167 4.22 -15.35 -4.72
CA GLY A 167 5.46 -14.80 -4.17
C GLY A 167 5.22 -13.69 -3.14
N GLY A 168 6.08 -13.61 -2.11
CA GLY A 168 5.95 -12.58 -1.08
C GLY A 168 6.32 -11.17 -1.53
N ALA A 169 7.07 -11.05 -2.63
CA ALA A 169 7.34 -9.78 -3.29
C ALA A 169 7.54 -10.05 -4.80
N VAL A 170 6.47 -9.87 -5.57
CA VAL A 170 6.48 -9.98 -7.03
C VAL A 170 6.62 -8.57 -7.60
N VAL A 171 7.72 -8.34 -8.32
CA VAL A 171 8.01 -7.07 -8.99
C VAL A 171 7.84 -7.27 -10.49
N ASP A 172 6.91 -6.54 -11.07
CA ASP A 172 6.71 -6.44 -12.52
C ASP A 172 6.75 -4.97 -12.91
N GLY A 173 7.88 -4.48 -13.43
CA GLY A 173 8.06 -3.08 -13.78
C GLY A 173 7.84 -2.13 -12.59
N ASN A 174 6.80 -1.32 -12.65
CA ASN A 174 6.40 -0.35 -11.61
C ASN A 174 5.45 -0.93 -10.55
N LEU A 175 5.00 -2.18 -10.69
CA LEU A 175 4.06 -2.84 -9.79
C LEU A 175 4.79 -3.78 -8.83
N VAL A 176 4.54 -3.64 -7.53
CA VAL A 176 5.08 -4.51 -6.48
C VAL A 176 3.95 -5.13 -5.67
N THR A 177 3.85 -6.46 -5.67
CA THR A 177 2.75 -7.17 -5.02
C THR A 177 3.20 -8.29 -4.09
N GLY A 178 2.37 -8.65 -3.10
CA GLY A 178 2.65 -9.73 -2.15
C GLY A 178 1.39 -10.38 -1.60
N ARG A 179 1.54 -11.41 -0.75
CA ARG A 179 0.43 -12.30 -0.39
C ARG A 179 -0.35 -11.88 0.85
N ALA A 180 0.32 -11.41 1.90
CA ALA A 180 -0.30 -11.04 3.18
C ALA A 180 0.69 -10.30 4.09
N TRP A 181 0.21 -9.85 5.25
CA TRP A 181 1.02 -9.19 6.29
C TRP A 181 2.36 -9.86 6.69
N PRO A 182 2.58 -11.21 6.62
CA PRO A 182 3.90 -11.77 6.88
C PRO A 182 4.96 -11.33 5.86
N ASP A 183 4.54 -10.94 4.66
CA ASP A 183 5.42 -10.51 3.58
C ASP A 183 5.77 -9.01 3.66
N ASN A 184 5.20 -8.25 4.61
CA ASN A 184 5.38 -6.79 4.75
C ASN A 184 6.85 -6.35 4.59
N GLY A 185 7.78 -7.04 5.24
CA GLY A 185 9.20 -6.73 5.18
C GLY A 185 9.80 -6.86 3.78
N VAL A 186 9.56 -7.99 3.10
CA VAL A 186 10.11 -8.22 1.75
C VAL A 186 9.39 -7.39 0.69
N TRP A 187 8.07 -7.20 0.84
CA TRP A 187 7.23 -6.41 -0.04
C TRP A 187 7.62 -4.92 -0.03
N MET A 188 7.76 -4.32 1.15
CA MET A 188 8.15 -2.90 1.24
C MET A 188 9.62 -2.66 0.89
N ALA A 189 10.51 -3.63 1.16
CA ALA A 189 11.89 -3.54 0.69
C ALA A 189 11.95 -3.46 -0.84
N ALA A 190 11.23 -4.35 -1.54
CA ALA A 190 11.13 -4.33 -2.99
C ALA A 190 10.49 -3.03 -3.52
N PHE A 191 9.46 -2.51 -2.84
CA PHE A 191 8.83 -1.26 -3.23
C PHE A 191 9.76 -0.05 -3.09
N LEU A 192 10.56 0.01 -2.02
CA LEU A 192 11.58 1.05 -1.87
C LEU A 192 12.64 1.00 -2.98
N GLU A 193 13.07 -0.19 -3.40
CA GLU A 193 13.96 -0.30 -4.57
C GLU A 193 13.33 0.24 -5.85
N VAL A 194 12.03 0.00 -6.06
CA VAL A 194 11.31 0.54 -7.22
C VAL A 194 11.18 2.07 -7.14
N LEU A 195 10.88 2.61 -5.96
CA LEU A 195 10.84 4.07 -5.72
C LEU A 195 12.19 4.73 -6.06
N GLU A 196 13.30 4.14 -5.61
CA GLU A 196 14.65 4.63 -5.90
C GLU A 196 14.96 4.60 -7.40
N ARG A 197 14.67 3.48 -8.08
CA ARG A 197 14.94 3.31 -9.52
C ARG A 197 14.18 4.31 -10.39
N GLN A 198 12.99 4.75 -9.96
CA GLN A 198 12.16 5.69 -10.72
C GLN A 198 12.43 7.16 -10.38
N GLY A 199 13.45 7.46 -9.56
CA GLY A 199 13.74 8.83 -9.14
C GLY A 199 12.67 9.43 -8.21
N ALA A 200 11.77 8.59 -7.70
CA ALA A 200 10.84 8.93 -6.62
C ALA A 200 11.52 8.84 -5.24
N GLY A 201 12.73 8.27 -5.17
CA GLY A 201 13.59 8.27 -3.99
C GLY A 201 13.97 9.68 -3.51
N LEU A 202 13.84 9.95 -2.21
CA LEU A 202 14.46 11.12 -1.62
C LEU A 202 15.97 11.08 -1.87
N VAL A 203 16.50 12.18 -2.40
CA VAL A 203 17.94 12.40 -2.52
C VAL A 203 18.58 12.11 -1.17
N ALA A 204 19.48 11.13 -1.15
CA ALA A 204 20.25 10.76 0.03
C ALA A 204 20.77 12.03 0.72
N GLN A 205 20.45 12.18 2.01
CA GLN A 205 21.09 13.18 2.84
C GLN A 205 22.60 13.04 2.65
N GLY A 206 23.23 14.12 2.20
CA GLY A 206 24.64 14.15 1.86
C GLY A 206 25.46 13.46 2.93
N ALA A 207 26.29 12.51 2.50
CA ALA A 207 27.40 12.02 3.28
C ALA A 207 28.26 13.23 3.67
N SER A 208 28.11 13.69 4.91
CA SER A 208 29.13 14.51 5.56
C SER A 208 30.41 13.70 5.57
N ARG A 209 31.47 14.30 5.02
CA ARG A 209 32.84 13.85 5.15
C ARG A 209 33.25 13.71 6.62
#